data_AF-A0A973TSK8-F1
#
_entry.id   AF-A0A973TSK8-F1
#
_cell.length_a   1.000
_cell.length_b   1.000
_cell.length_c   1.000
_cell.angle_alpha   90.00
_cell.angle_beta   90.00
_cell.angle_gamma   90.00
#
_symmetry.space_group_name_H-M   'P 1'
#
loop_
_entity.id
_entity.type
_entity.pdbx_description
1 polymer ?
#
loop_
_entity_poly.entity_id
_entity_poly.type
_entity_poly.pdbx_seq_one_letter_code
_entity_poly.pdbx_strand_id
1 'polypeptide(L)'
;MGPPIKELLDRSVRHDLSKTREPERAVYDEVVPRLRVAAYGSDEYLSLVEAMGEGLRHHYAHNRHHPEHFADGINGMTLVDLLEMLADWKAATERAPQGDLATSLTINRDRFGIAPQLMDVLTNTARHLGWLTAEPDHDTAP
;
A
#
# COMPACT_ATOMS: atom_id res chain seq x y z
N MET A 1 8.61 22.89 11.75
CA MET A 1 8.08 21.54 11.50
C MET A 1 9.25 20.56 11.56
N GLY A 2 9.16 19.47 12.32
CA GLY A 2 10.26 18.51 12.46
C GLY A 2 10.55 17.77 11.14
N PRO A 3 11.78 17.24 10.95
CA PRO A 3 12.16 16.59 9.69
C PRO A 3 11.21 15.48 9.22
N PRO A 4 10.71 14.55 10.07
CA PRO A 4 9.82 13.47 9.61
C PRO A 4 8.48 13.94 9.06
N ILE A 5 7.92 15.00 9.65
CA ILE A 5 6.63 15.57 9.20
C ILE A 5 6.81 16.24 7.84
N LYS A 6 7.89 17.00 7.67
CA LYS A 6 8.20 17.61 6.36
C LYS A 6 8.43 16.53 5.31
N GLU A 7 9.17 15.49 5.65
CA GLU A 7 9.45 14.37 4.75
C GLU A 7 8.16 13.73 4.25
N LEU A 8 7.22 13.42 5.15
CA LEU A 8 5.93 12.83 4.78
C LEU A 8 5.13 13.73 3.83
N LEU A 9 5.09 15.04 4.09
CA LEU A 9 4.40 16.01 3.21
C LEU A 9 5.06 16.12 1.83
N ASP A 10 6.40 16.14 1.77
CA ASP A 10 7.11 16.18 0.49
C ASP A 10 6.90 14.88 -0.30
N ARG A 11 6.77 13.74 0.40
CA ARG A 11 6.57 12.42 -0.22
C ARG A 11 5.15 12.23 -0.73
N SER A 12 4.14 12.74 -0.02
CA SER A 12 2.75 12.65 -0.46
C SER A 12 2.53 13.31 -1.84
N VAL A 13 3.29 14.35 -2.17
CA VAL A 13 3.25 14.97 -3.50
C VAL A 13 4.06 14.19 -4.52
N ARG A 14 5.27 13.72 -4.14
CA ARG A 14 6.18 13.05 -5.06
C ARG A 14 5.66 11.69 -5.51
N HIS A 15 5.03 10.92 -4.63
CA HIS A 15 4.55 9.58 -5.02
C HIS A 15 3.46 9.66 -6.08
N ASP A 16 2.51 10.60 -5.96
CA ASP A 16 1.43 10.73 -6.94
C ASP A 16 1.95 11.30 -8.26
N LEU A 17 2.92 12.22 -8.17
CA LEU A 17 3.55 12.79 -9.35
C LEU A 17 4.28 11.72 -10.18
N SER A 18 4.89 10.71 -9.55
CA SER A 18 5.60 9.64 -10.26
C SER A 18 4.69 8.89 -11.24
N LYS A 19 3.44 8.61 -10.84
CA LYS A 19 2.42 7.92 -11.63
C LYS A 19 1.95 8.71 -12.87
N THR A 20 2.24 10.02 -12.93
CA THR A 20 1.83 10.91 -14.04
C THR A 20 2.95 11.18 -15.05
N ARG A 21 4.09 10.51 -14.90
CA ARG A 21 5.27 10.68 -15.75
C ARG A 21 5.77 9.33 -16.26
N GLU A 22 6.45 9.33 -17.39
CA GLU A 22 7.14 8.13 -17.85
C GLU A 22 8.27 7.76 -16.87
N PRO A 23 8.53 6.46 -16.65
CA PRO A 23 7.95 5.31 -17.36
C PRO A 23 6.63 4.75 -16.76
N GLU A 24 6.08 5.37 -15.72
CA GLU A 24 4.89 4.83 -15.01
C GLU A 24 3.58 5.18 -15.72
N ARG A 25 3.46 6.40 -16.25
CA ARG A 25 2.20 6.97 -16.74
C ARG A 25 1.45 6.04 -17.69
N ALA A 26 2.10 5.61 -18.77
CA ALA A 26 1.42 4.84 -19.81
C ALA A 26 0.80 3.54 -19.26
N VAL A 27 1.53 2.83 -18.40
CA VAL A 27 1.03 1.56 -17.84
C VAL A 27 0.00 1.77 -16.73
N TYR A 28 0.12 2.84 -15.94
CA TYR A 28 -0.89 3.20 -14.95
C TYR A 28 -2.21 3.60 -15.63
N ASP A 29 -2.16 4.39 -16.71
CA ASP A 29 -3.35 4.79 -17.48
C ASP A 29 -4.08 3.57 -18.07
N GLU A 30 -3.34 2.56 -18.53
CA GLU A 30 -3.90 1.33 -19.08
C GLU A 30 -4.46 0.37 -18.00
N VAL A 31 -3.68 0.12 -16.95
CA VAL A 31 -3.93 -1.01 -16.03
C VAL A 31 -4.76 -0.60 -14.81
N VAL A 32 -4.60 0.61 -14.29
CA VAL A 32 -5.31 1.05 -13.06
C VAL A 32 -6.84 1.00 -13.20
N PRO A 33 -7.47 1.41 -14.32
CA PRO A 33 -8.91 1.28 -14.47
C PRO A 33 -9.42 -0.16 -14.34
N ARG A 34 -8.61 -1.14 -14.78
CA ARG A 34 -8.90 -2.58 -14.69
C ARG A 34 -8.66 -3.10 -13.28
N LEU A 35 -7.59 -2.65 -12.63
CA LEU A 35 -7.31 -2.99 -11.22
C LEU A 35 -8.42 -2.54 -10.27
N ARG A 36 -9.08 -1.41 -10.54
CA ARG A 36 -10.17 -0.89 -9.69
C ARG A 36 -11.39 -1.80 -9.63
N VAL A 37 -11.62 -2.61 -10.67
CA VAL A 37 -12.77 -3.52 -10.76
C VAL A 37 -12.41 -4.97 -10.40
N ALA A 38 -11.13 -5.33 -10.46
CA ALA A 38 -10.66 -6.64 -10.04
C ALA A 38 -10.70 -6.78 -8.52
N ALA A 39 -11.15 -7.93 -8.03
CA ALA A 39 -11.14 -8.23 -6.59
C ALA A 39 -9.68 -8.31 -6.09
N TYR A 40 -9.38 -7.61 -4.99
CA TYR A 40 -8.02 -7.55 -4.46
C TYR A 40 -7.50 -8.94 -4.09
N GLY A 41 -6.30 -9.28 -4.57
CA GLY A 41 -5.68 -10.59 -4.34
C GLY A 41 -6.19 -11.74 -5.23
N SER A 42 -7.17 -11.51 -6.10
CA SER A 42 -7.62 -12.53 -7.08
C SER A 42 -6.58 -12.80 -8.17
N ASP A 43 -6.70 -13.92 -8.88
CA ASP A 43 -5.83 -14.26 -10.02
C ASP A 43 -5.86 -13.18 -11.11
N GLU A 44 -7.04 -12.60 -11.38
CA GLU A 44 -7.17 -11.47 -12.31
C GLU A 44 -6.36 -10.27 -11.82
N TYR A 45 -6.53 -9.88 -10.56
CA TYR A 45 -5.76 -8.79 -9.96
C TYR A 45 -4.25 -9.04 -10.06
N LEU A 46 -3.79 -10.25 -9.73
CA LEU A 46 -2.37 -10.60 -9.78
C LEU A 46 -1.82 -10.53 -11.21
N SER A 47 -2.57 -11.01 -12.20
CA SER A 47 -2.20 -10.93 -13.62
C SER A 47 -2.08 -9.48 -14.12
N LEU A 48 -2.96 -8.59 -13.64
CA LEU A 48 -2.91 -7.17 -13.97
C LEU A 48 -1.68 -6.51 -13.35
N VAL A 49 -1.37 -6.83 -12.09
CA VAL A 49 -0.16 -6.33 -11.41
C VAL A 49 1.10 -6.78 -12.15
N GLU A 50 1.17 -8.05 -12.57
CA GLU A 50 2.28 -8.56 -13.37
C GLU A 50 2.43 -7.81 -14.71
N ALA A 51 1.31 -7.55 -15.39
CA ALA A 51 1.28 -6.81 -16.65
C ALA A 51 1.80 -5.36 -16.53
N MET A 52 1.88 -4.80 -15.31
CA MET A 52 2.41 -3.45 -15.11
C MET A 52 3.93 -3.35 -15.36
N GLY A 53 4.65 -4.48 -15.30
CA GLY A 53 6.04 -4.60 -15.73
C GLY A 53 6.98 -3.48 -15.24
N GLU A 54 7.65 -2.84 -16.20
CA GLU A 54 8.68 -1.83 -15.94
C GLU A 54 8.17 -0.61 -15.17
N GLY A 55 6.93 -0.17 -15.42
CA GLY A 55 6.37 0.97 -14.70
C GLY A 55 6.18 0.68 -13.22
N LEU A 56 5.71 -0.52 -12.87
CA LEU A 56 5.59 -0.94 -11.46
C LEU A 56 6.97 -1.11 -10.81
N ARG A 57 7.94 -1.67 -11.54
CA ARG A 57 9.32 -1.81 -11.04
C ARG A 57 9.96 -0.44 -10.76
N HIS A 58 9.76 0.53 -11.65
CA HIS A 58 10.18 1.91 -11.44
C HIS A 58 9.48 2.51 -10.21
N HIS A 59 8.18 2.27 -10.06
CA HIS A 59 7.39 2.74 -8.93
C HIS A 59 7.95 2.26 -7.60
N TYR A 60 8.18 0.95 -7.44
CA TYR A 60 8.78 0.38 -6.23
C TYR A 60 10.19 0.92 -5.96
N ALA A 61 11.00 1.12 -6.99
CA ALA A 61 12.35 1.67 -6.82
C ALA A 61 12.38 3.12 -6.32
N HIS A 62 11.34 3.93 -6.58
CA HIS A 62 11.31 5.35 -6.23
C HIS A 62 10.37 5.70 -5.08
N ASN A 63 9.46 4.80 -4.71
CA ASN A 63 8.44 5.02 -3.69
C ASN A 63 8.66 4.08 -2.50
N ARG A 64 9.33 4.62 -1.48
CA ARG A 64 9.77 3.89 -0.28
C ARG A 64 8.66 3.39 0.64
N HIS A 65 7.40 3.72 0.36
CA HIS A 65 6.28 3.17 1.15
C HIS A 65 5.90 1.75 0.73
N HIS A 66 6.51 1.20 -0.33
CA HIS A 66 6.32 -0.19 -0.71
C HIS A 66 7.37 -1.09 -0.04
N PRO A 67 6.99 -2.22 0.59
CA PRO A 67 7.93 -3.22 1.06
C PRO A 67 8.90 -3.68 -0.05
N GLU A 68 8.43 -3.77 -1.29
CA GLU A 68 9.21 -4.16 -2.47
C GLU A 68 10.38 -3.19 -2.80
N HIS A 69 10.38 -1.98 -2.23
CA HIS A 69 11.52 -1.06 -2.33
C HIS A 69 12.76 -1.59 -1.62
N PHE A 70 12.59 -2.39 -0.56
CA PHE A 70 13.66 -2.79 0.35
C PHE A 70 14.06 -4.25 0.17
N ALA A 71 15.35 -4.53 0.27
CA ALA A 71 15.87 -5.89 0.28
C ALA A 71 15.32 -6.72 1.46
N ASP A 72 15.15 -6.09 2.62
CA ASP A 72 14.61 -6.70 3.85
C ASP A 72 13.07 -6.55 3.96
N GLY A 73 12.40 -6.18 2.87
CA GLY A 73 10.96 -5.98 2.82
C GLY A 73 10.48 -4.96 3.86
N ILE A 74 9.39 -5.28 4.55
CA ILE A 74 8.79 -4.39 5.57
C ILE A 74 9.76 -4.08 6.73
N ASN A 75 10.75 -4.95 7.01
CA ASN A 75 11.73 -4.71 8.06
C ASN A 75 12.76 -3.63 7.71
N GLY A 76 12.87 -3.25 6.43
CA GLY A 76 13.70 -2.13 5.98
C GLY A 76 13.04 -0.75 6.12
N MET A 77 11.76 -0.71 6.49
CA MET A 77 10.95 0.50 6.50
C MET A 77 11.16 1.34 7.76
N THR A 78 11.11 2.66 7.60
CA THR A 78 11.00 3.61 8.72
C THR A 78 9.54 3.84 9.11
N LEU A 79 9.30 4.51 10.25
CA LEU A 79 7.95 4.90 10.65
C LEU A 79 7.24 5.82 9.64
N VAL A 80 8.00 6.66 8.92
CA VAL A 80 7.46 7.52 7.86
C VAL A 80 7.00 6.69 6.67
N ASP A 81 7.79 5.68 6.30
CA ASP A 81 7.45 4.74 5.23
C ASP A 81 6.16 3.96 5.58
N LEU A 82 6.07 3.45 6.80
CA LEU A 82 4.91 2.68 7.28
C LEU A 82 3.63 3.52 7.33
N LEU A 83 3.74 4.78 7.76
CA LEU A 83 2.59 5.69 7.80
C LEU A 83 2.10 6.05 6.38
N GLU A 84 3.03 6.32 5.46
CA GLU A 84 2.68 6.55 4.05
C GLU A 84 2.06 5.30 3.42
N MET A 85 2.59 4.11 3.70
CA MET A 85 2.08 2.83 3.20
C MET A 85 0.64 2.58 3.65
N LEU A 86 0.35 2.78 4.95
CA LEU A 86 -0.99 2.59 5.48
C LEU A 86 -1.98 3.59 4.84
N ALA A 87 -1.56 4.82 4.60
CA ALA A 87 -2.37 5.82 3.92
C ALA A 87 -2.62 5.47 2.43
N ASP A 88 -1.61 4.97 1.70
CA ASP A 88 -1.78 4.51 0.32
C ASP A 88 -2.75 3.31 0.24
N TRP A 89 -2.63 2.35 1.15
CA TRP A 89 -3.57 1.23 1.23
C TRP A 89 -5.00 1.73 1.48
N LYS A 90 -5.20 2.68 2.39
CA LYS A 90 -6.52 3.29 2.61
C LYS A 90 -7.04 4.01 1.36
N ALA A 91 -6.20 4.77 0.67
CA ALA A 91 -6.58 5.45 -0.57
C ALA A 91 -6.92 4.44 -1.69
N ALA A 92 -6.25 3.28 -1.72
CA ALA A 92 -6.57 2.21 -2.66
C ALA A 92 -7.97 1.64 -2.41
N THR A 93 -8.40 1.48 -1.16
CA THR A 93 -9.73 0.97 -0.86
C THR A 93 -10.85 1.95 -1.23
N GLU A 94 -10.62 3.26 -1.14
CA GLU A 94 -11.61 4.28 -1.55
C GLU A 94 -11.91 4.27 -3.06
N ARG A 95 -10.98 3.75 -3.86
CA ARG A 95 -11.11 3.68 -5.33
C ARG A 95 -11.81 2.41 -5.80
N ALA A 96 -11.99 1.43 -4.93
CA ALA A 96 -12.62 0.15 -5.23
C ALA A 96 -14.08 0.13 -4.71
N PRO A 97 -15.08 -0.30 -5.51
CA PRO A 97 -16.48 -0.29 -5.09
C PRO A 97 -16.79 -1.07 -3.80
N GLN A 98 -15.98 -2.07 -3.46
CA GLN A 98 -16.08 -2.88 -2.25
C GLN A 98 -14.77 -2.85 -1.45
N GLY A 99 -13.98 -1.78 -1.60
CA GLY A 99 -12.71 -1.68 -0.91
C GLY A 99 -12.90 -1.54 0.60
N ASP A 100 -12.27 -2.44 1.35
CA ASP A 100 -12.26 -2.42 2.80
C ASP A 100 -10.82 -2.52 3.31
N LEU A 101 -10.45 -1.60 4.22
CA LEU A 101 -9.10 -1.54 4.75
C LEU A 101 -8.84 -2.74 5.67
N ALA A 102 -9.83 -3.22 6.42
CA ALA A 102 -9.64 -4.37 7.30
C ALA A 102 -9.25 -5.63 6.49
N THR A 103 -9.97 -5.88 5.40
CA THR A 103 -9.64 -6.94 4.43
C THR A 103 -8.24 -6.73 3.82
N SER A 104 -7.89 -5.50 3.45
CA SER A 104 -6.57 -5.18 2.88
C SER A 104 -5.44 -5.42 3.88
N LEU A 105 -5.66 -5.14 5.16
CA LEU A 105 -4.71 -5.38 6.24
C LEU A 105 -4.45 -6.89 6.42
N THR A 106 -5.50 -7.72 6.42
CA THR A 106 -5.35 -9.19 6.48
C THR A 106 -4.57 -9.73 5.27
N ILE A 107 -4.93 -9.33 4.05
CA ILE A 107 -4.23 -9.78 2.83
C ILE A 107 -2.76 -9.33 2.84
N ASN A 108 -2.49 -8.09 3.22
CA ASN A 108 -1.13 -7.55 3.22
C ASN A 108 -0.26 -8.10 4.35
N ARG A 109 -0.85 -8.46 5.49
CA ARG A 109 -0.15 -9.20 6.54
C ARG A 109 0.48 -10.46 5.97
N ASP A 110 -0.31 -11.27 5.27
CA ASP A 110 0.13 -12.55 4.73
C ASP A 110 1.10 -12.35 3.56
N ARG A 111 0.79 -11.39 2.67
CA ARG A 111 1.63 -11.05 1.51
C ARG A 111 3.03 -10.58 1.91
N PHE A 112 3.14 -9.75 2.95
CA PHE A 112 4.41 -9.12 3.34
C PHE A 112 5.04 -9.73 4.60
N GLY A 113 4.45 -10.79 5.16
CA GLY A 113 4.95 -11.45 6.37
C GLY A 113 5.01 -10.51 7.57
N ILE A 114 3.99 -9.67 7.75
CA ILE A 114 3.95 -8.64 8.80
C ILE A 114 3.80 -9.32 10.17
N ALA A 115 4.77 -9.10 11.06
CA ALA A 115 4.73 -9.66 12.41
C ALA A 115 3.52 -9.13 13.21
N PRO A 116 2.95 -9.93 14.14
CA PRO A 116 1.73 -9.56 14.88
C PRO A 116 1.79 -8.20 15.56
N GLN A 117 2.92 -7.88 16.22
CA GLN A 117 3.07 -6.60 16.91
C GLN A 117 3.01 -5.40 15.96
N LEU A 118 3.65 -5.48 14.78
CA LEU A 118 3.58 -4.41 13.79
C LEU A 118 2.17 -4.32 13.18
N MET A 119 1.54 -5.46 12.96
CA MET A 119 0.15 -5.53 12.49
C MET A 119 -0.79 -4.82 13.48
N ASP A 120 -0.64 -5.05 14.78
CA ASP A 120 -1.42 -4.36 15.81
C ASP A 120 -1.21 -2.85 15.78
N VAL A 121 0.04 -2.37 15.58
CA VAL A 121 0.31 -0.93 15.46
C VAL A 121 -0.39 -0.32 14.24
N LEU A 122 -0.36 -0.99 13.09
CA LEU A 122 -1.05 -0.54 11.88
C LEU A 122 -2.58 -0.52 12.08
N THR A 123 -3.14 -1.58 12.65
CA THR A 123 -4.58 -1.69 12.94
C THR A 123 -5.01 -0.64 13.96
N ASN A 124 -4.25 -0.43 15.05
CA ASN A 124 -4.52 0.59 16.05
C ASN A 124 -4.54 1.99 15.43
N THR A 125 -3.60 2.27 14.52
CA THR A 125 -3.53 3.55 13.80
C THR A 125 -4.75 3.73 12.90
N ALA A 126 -5.11 2.71 12.12
CA ALA A 126 -6.30 2.75 11.26
C ALA A 126 -7.59 2.94 12.08
N ARG A 127 -7.71 2.24 13.22
CA ARG A 127 -8.84 2.38 14.15
C ARG A 127 -8.94 3.79 14.71
N HIS A 128 -7.82 4.36 15.15
CA HIS A 128 -7.76 5.72 15.67
C HIS A 128 -8.24 6.76 14.64
N LEU A 129 -7.90 6.56 13.37
CA LEU A 129 -8.31 7.43 12.27
C LEU A 129 -9.75 7.17 11.77
N GLY A 130 -10.46 6.21 12.36
CA GLY A 130 -11.82 5.84 11.94
C GLY A 130 -11.88 5.20 10.56
N TRP A 131 -10.81 4.51 10.13
CA TRP A 131 -10.70 3.93 8.79
C TRP A 131 -11.20 2.49 8.69
N LEU A 132 -11.54 1.87 9.81
CA LEU A 132 -12.01 0.49 9.88
C LEU A 132 -13.53 0.44 9.99
N THR A 133 -14.16 -0.41 9.18
CA THR A 133 -15.59 -0.70 9.26
C THR A 133 -15.88 -1.95 10.10
N ALA A 134 -14.88 -2.81 10.25
CA ALA A 134 -14.83 -3.99 11.10
C ALA A 134 -13.38 -4.22 11.57
N GLU A 135 -13.20 -5.07 12.58
CA GLU A 135 -11.86 -5.48 12.99
C GLU A 135 -11.26 -6.44 11.95
N PRO A 136 -9.97 -6.27 11.55
CA PRO A 136 -9.31 -7.21 10.67
C PRO A 136 -9.17 -8.57 11.34
N ASP A 137 -9.09 -9.63 10.54
CA ASP A 137 -8.88 -10.97 11.06
C ASP A 137 -7.52 -11.04 11.76
N HIS A 138 -7.53 -11.25 13.07
CA HIS A 138 -6.33 -11.40 13.88
C HIS A 138 -6.06 -12.88 14.06
N ASP A 139 -4.88 -13.33 13.63
CA ASP A 139 -4.43 -14.67 14.00
C ASP A 139 -4.24 -14.67 15.52
N THR A 140 -5.13 -15.38 16.23
CA THR A 140 -5.07 -15.53 17.69
C THR A 140 -3.98 -16.54 18.02
N ALA A 141 -2.74 -16.21 17.69
CA ALA A 141 -1.61 -16.97 18.18
C ALA A 141 -1.46 -16.67 19.69
N PRO A 142 -1.42 -17.70 20.55
CA PRO A 142 -1.41 -17.56 22.01
C PRO A 142 -0.15 -16.88 22.57
#